data_AF-A0A7C8D3X3-F1
#
_entry.id   AF-A0A7C8D3X3-F1
#
_cell.length_a   1.000
_cell.length_b   1.000
_cell.length_c   1.000
_cell.angle_alpha   90.00
_cell.angle_beta   90.00
_cell.angle_gamma   90.00
#
_symmetry.space_group_name_H-M   'P 1'
#
loop_
_entity.id
_entity.type
_entity.pdbx_description
1 polymer ?
#
loop_
_entity_poly.entity_id
_entity_poly.type
_entity_poly.pdbx_seq_one_letter_code
_entity_poly.pdbx_strand_id
1 'polypeptide(L)'
;MLSIGKLSRLAGLGLVALSISGVAFAGNITLKFAGVLPVEHYAHKMMEQVKSDIEAANVGIKVKLFPAGQLGSGEELLEDTIRGNIDMVHAFVYAHKDPVLEINSLP
;
A
#
# COMPACT_ATOMS: atom_id res chain seq x y z
N MET A 1 -50.26 -11.11 21.12
CA MET A 1 -50.18 -11.93 19.89
C MET A 1 -49.94 -11.01 18.69
N LEU A 2 -48.83 -11.18 17.98
CA LEU A 2 -48.53 -10.39 16.78
C LEU A 2 -49.31 -10.97 15.59
N SER A 3 -50.04 -10.15 14.85
CA SER A 3 -50.82 -10.57 13.67
C SER A 3 -49.89 -11.06 12.55
N ILE A 4 -50.32 -12.10 11.82
CA ILE A 4 -49.61 -12.71 10.68
C ILE A 4 -49.11 -11.65 9.67
N GLY A 5 -49.87 -10.56 9.47
CA GLY A 5 -49.52 -9.48 8.55
C GLY A 5 -48.44 -8.50 9.06
N LYS A 6 -48.22 -8.44 10.38
CA LYS A 6 -47.08 -7.71 10.97
C LYS A 6 -45.80 -8.56 10.89
N LEU A 7 -45.95 -9.89 11.00
CA LEU A 7 -44.84 -10.84 10.87
C LEU A 7 -44.28 -10.87 9.44
N SER A 8 -45.15 -10.84 8.42
CA SER A 8 -44.73 -10.82 7.01
C SER A 8 -44.02 -9.52 6.61
N ARG A 9 -44.44 -8.37 7.16
CA ARG A 9 -43.76 -7.07 6.96
C ARG A 9 -42.40 -7.03 7.63
N LEU A 10 -42.26 -7.57 8.85
CA LEU A 10 -40.96 -7.68 9.52
C LEU A 10 -40.02 -8.61 8.76
N ALA A 11 -40.52 -9.74 8.25
CA ALA A 11 -39.73 -10.67 7.45
C ALA A 11 -39.23 -10.01 6.15
N GLY A 12 -40.10 -9.24 5.47
CA GLY A 12 -39.72 -8.49 4.27
C GLY A 12 -38.64 -7.43 4.53
N LEU A 13 -38.75 -6.68 5.64
CA LEU A 13 -37.74 -5.70 6.06
C LEU A 13 -36.41 -6.35 6.43
N GLY A 14 -36.43 -7.52 7.10
CA GLY A 14 -35.23 -8.28 7.43
C GLY A 14 -34.48 -8.78 6.19
N LEU A 15 -35.20 -9.25 5.17
CA LEU A 15 -34.64 -9.68 3.90
C LEU A 15 -34.00 -8.52 3.10
N VAL A 16 -34.59 -7.33 3.15
CA VAL A 16 -34.03 -6.12 2.52
C VAL A 16 -32.75 -5.66 3.24
N ALA A 17 -32.73 -5.69 4.58
CA ALA A 17 -31.53 -5.32 5.34
C ALA A 17 -30.34 -6.27 5.07
N LEU A 18 -30.61 -7.57 4.92
CA LEU A 18 -29.59 -8.58 4.59
C LEU A 18 -29.08 -8.48 3.13
N SER A 19 -29.84 -7.88 2.23
CA SER A 19 -29.41 -7.69 0.83
C SER A 19 -28.56 -6.43 0.64
N ILE A 20 -28.54 -5.51 1.62
CA ILE A 20 -27.70 -4.31 1.62
C ILE A 20 -26.39 -4.55 2.39
N SER A 21 -26.31 -5.57 3.25
CA SER A 21 -25.06 -6.00 3.87
C SER A 21 -24.16 -6.68 2.84
N GLY A 22 -23.45 -5.88 2.04
CA GLY A 22 -22.41 -6.35 1.14
C GLY A 22 -21.28 -7.02 1.94
N VAL A 23 -20.81 -8.16 1.45
CA VAL A 23 -19.56 -8.77 1.91
C VAL A 23 -18.40 -7.83 1.58
N ALA A 24 -17.83 -7.19 2.59
CA ALA A 24 -16.58 -6.47 2.44
C ALA A 24 -15.45 -7.49 2.26
N PHE A 25 -15.21 -7.90 1.01
CA PHE A 25 -13.96 -8.58 0.68
C PHE A 25 -12.83 -7.60 0.94
N ALA A 26 -11.85 -8.00 1.75
CA ALA A 26 -10.60 -7.28 1.88
C ALA A 26 -10.02 -7.09 0.46
N GLY A 27 -10.00 -5.85 -0.03
CA GLY A 27 -9.48 -5.58 -1.36
C GLY A 27 -8.02 -6.02 -1.44
N ASN A 28 -7.62 -6.64 -2.54
CA ASN A 28 -6.21 -6.97 -2.78
C ASN A 28 -5.42 -5.66 -2.86
N ILE A 29 -4.67 -5.33 -1.81
CA ILE A 29 -3.83 -4.13 -1.76
C ILE A 29 -2.55 -4.42 -2.53
N THR A 30 -2.19 -3.57 -3.50
CA THR A 30 -0.91 -3.65 -4.19
C THR A 30 -0.08 -2.41 -3.87
N LEU A 31 0.98 -2.58 -3.08
CA LEU A 31 1.92 -1.52 -2.75
C LEU A 31 2.88 -1.26 -3.92
N LYS A 32 3.07 -0.01 -4.30
CA LYS A 32 4.09 0.45 -5.26
C LYS A 32 5.38 0.73 -4.50
N PHE A 33 6.44 0.02 -4.85
CA PHE A 33 7.75 0.18 -4.24
C PHE A 33 8.79 0.60 -5.29
N ALA A 34 9.25 1.85 -5.21
CA ALA A 34 10.17 2.43 -6.18
C ALA A 34 11.61 2.48 -5.68
N GLY A 35 12.56 2.31 -6.60
CA GLY A 35 14.00 2.40 -6.32
C GLY A 35 14.75 3.02 -7.49
N VAL A 36 15.83 3.73 -7.19
CA VAL A 36 16.61 4.47 -8.20
C VAL A 36 17.77 3.68 -8.79
N LEU A 37 18.17 2.60 -8.13
CA LEU A 37 19.37 1.85 -8.49
C LEU A 37 19.06 0.73 -9.51
N PRO A 38 20.05 0.30 -10.32
CA PRO A 38 19.91 -0.82 -11.25
C PRO A 38 19.52 -2.12 -10.56
N VAL A 39 18.95 -3.06 -11.33
CA VAL A 39 18.45 -4.34 -10.80
C VAL A 39 19.56 -5.25 -10.27
N GLU A 40 20.79 -5.06 -10.74
CA GLU A 40 21.98 -5.79 -10.32
C GLU A 40 22.51 -5.31 -8.96
N HIS A 41 22.11 -4.11 -8.53
CA HIS A 41 22.56 -3.51 -7.28
C HIS A 41 21.99 -4.26 -6.07
N TYR A 42 22.78 -4.39 -4.99
CA TYR A 42 22.36 -5.15 -3.80
C TYR A 42 21.06 -4.61 -3.18
N ALA A 43 20.85 -3.29 -3.25
CA ALA A 43 19.62 -2.66 -2.77
C ALA A 43 18.38 -3.16 -3.53
N HIS A 44 18.48 -3.47 -4.82
CA HIS A 44 17.36 -4.04 -5.55
C HIS A 44 17.02 -5.44 -5.03
N LYS A 45 18.03 -6.28 -4.76
CA LYS A 45 17.83 -7.59 -4.13
C LYS A 45 17.15 -7.48 -2.76
N MET A 46 17.48 -6.44 -2.00
CA MET A 46 16.80 -6.14 -0.74
C MET A 46 15.31 -5.80 -0.97
N MET A 47 15.00 -4.97 -1.98
CA MET A 47 13.61 -4.68 -2.35
C MET A 47 12.83 -5.94 -2.79
N GLU A 48 13.47 -6.85 -3.53
CA GLU A 48 12.90 -8.15 -3.89
C GLU A 48 12.63 -9.02 -2.65
N GLN A 49 13.54 -9.04 -1.69
CA GLN A 49 13.35 -9.73 -0.42
C GLN A 49 12.17 -9.16 0.37
N VAL A 50 12.07 -7.84 0.49
CA VAL A 50 10.93 -7.18 1.16
C VAL A 50 9.60 -7.52 0.48
N LYS A 51 9.57 -7.52 -0.86
CA LYS A 51 8.40 -7.99 -1.62
C LYS A 51 8.05 -9.44 -1.27
N SER A 52 9.05 -10.32 -1.26
CA SER A 52 8.87 -11.73 -0.92
C SER A 52 8.30 -11.90 0.48
N ASP A 53 8.84 -11.21 1.48
CA ASP A 53 8.42 -11.31 2.88
C ASP A 53 6.99 -10.80 3.09
N ILE A 54 6.62 -9.67 2.45
CA ILE A 54 5.26 -9.12 2.50
C ILE A 54 4.26 -10.08 1.87
N GLU A 55 4.58 -10.66 0.71
CA GLU A 55 3.67 -11.57 0.02
C GLU A 55 3.58 -12.94 0.72
N ALA A 56 4.66 -13.40 1.35
CA ALA A 56 4.71 -14.65 2.11
C ALA A 56 3.88 -14.58 3.41
N ALA A 57 3.68 -13.38 3.98
CA ALA A 57 2.79 -13.19 5.13
C ALA A 57 1.33 -13.56 4.83
N ASN A 58 0.95 -13.67 3.55
CA ASN A 58 -0.37 -14.13 3.09
C ASN A 58 -1.55 -13.36 3.69
N VAL A 59 -1.38 -12.05 3.90
CA VAL A 59 -2.38 -11.14 4.45
C VAL A 59 -3.14 -10.34 3.37
N GLY A 60 -3.13 -10.81 2.12
CA GLY A 60 -3.83 -10.13 1.01
C GLY A 60 -3.11 -8.88 0.45
N ILE A 61 -1.81 -8.73 0.73
CA ILE A 61 -0.97 -7.64 0.21
C ILE A 61 -0.05 -8.18 -0.90
N LYS A 62 0.04 -7.43 -2.00
CA LYS A 62 0.99 -7.62 -3.10
C LYS A 62 1.92 -6.43 -3.21
N VAL A 63 3.10 -6.64 -3.79
CA VAL A 63 4.08 -5.55 -4.00
C VAL A 63 4.47 -5.49 -5.47
N LYS A 64 4.43 -4.29 -6.06
CA LYS A 64 4.93 -4.00 -7.41
C LYS A 64 6.20 -3.17 -7.32
N LEU A 65 7.31 -3.72 -7.82
CA LEU A 65 8.60 -3.04 -7.85
C LEU A 65 8.73 -2.16 -9.09
N PHE A 66 9.36 -0.98 -8.91
CA PHE A 66 9.74 -0.05 -9.98
C PHE A 66 11.23 0.31 -9.81
N PRO A 67 12.16 -0.48 -10.37
CA PRO A 67 13.59 -0.26 -10.20
C PRO A 67 14.15 0.80 -11.14
N ALA A 68 15.46 1.05 -11.04
CA ALA A 68 16.24 1.81 -12.02
C ALA A 68 15.68 3.21 -12.34
N GLY A 69 15.06 3.87 -11.37
CA GLY A 69 14.55 5.24 -11.54
C GLY A 69 13.39 5.37 -12.53
N GLN A 70 12.64 4.28 -12.79
CA GLN A 70 11.51 4.27 -13.73
C GLN A 70 10.45 5.33 -13.45
N LEU A 71 10.33 5.75 -12.19
CA LEU A 71 9.33 6.71 -11.73
C LEU A 71 9.94 8.07 -11.34
N GLY A 72 11.23 8.30 -11.63
CA GLY A 72 11.93 9.56 -11.33
C GLY A 72 13.16 9.40 -10.44
N SER A 73 13.71 10.54 -10.03
CA SER A 73 14.84 10.65 -9.12
C SER A 73 14.46 10.36 -7.67
N GLY A 74 15.44 10.11 -6.80
CA GLY A 74 15.17 9.78 -5.39
C GLY A 74 14.42 10.88 -4.64
N GLU A 75 14.67 12.14 -4.98
CA GLU A 75 14.02 13.31 -4.40
C GLU A 75 12.55 13.41 -4.80
N GLU A 76 12.25 13.16 -6.08
CA GLU A 76 10.89 13.13 -6.62
C GLU A 76 10.10 11.96 -6.03
N LEU A 77 10.72 10.78 -5.93
CA LEU A 77 10.06 9.59 -5.38
C LEU A 77 9.69 9.76 -3.90
N LEU A 78 10.52 10.45 -3.11
CA LEU A 78 10.20 10.75 -1.71
C LEU A 78 8.99 11.69 -1.61
N GLU A 79 8.96 12.73 -2.45
CA GLU A 79 7.85 13.66 -2.58
C GLU A 79 6.55 12.96 -3.02
N ASP A 80 6.64 12.04 -3.97
CA ASP A 80 5.51 11.22 -4.40
C ASP A 80 5.03 10.25 -3.32
N THR A 81 5.95 9.74 -2.50
CA THR A 81 5.61 8.90 -1.36
C THR A 81 4.86 9.69 -0.29
N ILE A 82 5.29 10.92 0.01
CA ILE A 82 4.59 11.83 0.94
C ILE A 82 3.16 12.13 0.46
N ARG A 83 2.97 12.27 -0.87
CA ARG A 83 1.65 12.51 -1.47
C ARG A 83 0.79 11.24 -1.58
N GLY A 84 1.34 10.06 -1.33
CA GLY A 84 0.65 8.77 -1.48
C GLY A 84 0.52 8.29 -2.94
N ASN A 85 1.28 8.87 -3.88
CA ASN A 85 1.32 8.39 -5.26
C ASN A 85 2.07 7.05 -5.38
N ILE A 86 3.07 6.88 -4.51
CA ILE A 86 3.91 5.69 -4.31
C ILE A 86 3.81 5.30 -2.84
N ASP A 87 3.81 4.00 -2.53
CA ASP A 87 3.61 3.52 -1.16
C ASP A 87 4.94 3.36 -0.41
N MET A 88 6.01 3.02 -1.13
CA MET A 88 7.34 2.78 -0.56
C MET A 88 8.43 3.28 -1.52
N VAL A 89 9.51 3.83 -0.97
CA VAL A 89 10.67 4.27 -1.74
C VAL A 89 11.97 3.80 -1.09
N HIS A 90 12.89 3.31 -1.91
CA HIS A 90 14.30 3.14 -1.55
C HIS A 90 15.12 4.21 -2.26
N ALA A 91 15.41 5.29 -1.54
CA ALA A 91 16.21 6.41 -1.99
C ALA A 91 16.99 7.02 -0.83
N PHE A 92 18.02 7.81 -1.14
CA PHE A 92 18.70 8.61 -0.14
C PHE A 92 17.80 9.79 0.25
N VAL A 93 17.66 10.04 1.55
CA VAL A 93 16.95 11.23 2.04
C VAL A 93 17.97 12.33 2.27
N TYR A 94 17.91 13.34 1.41
CA TYR A 94 18.85 14.45 1.42
C TYR A 94 18.50 15.48 2.50
N ALA A 95 19.52 16.19 2.99
CA ALA A 95 19.41 17.18 4.07
C ALA A 95 18.55 18.42 3.72
N HIS A 96 18.31 18.69 2.43
CA HIS A 96 17.38 19.74 2.04
C HIS A 96 15.92 19.46 2.45
N LYS A 97 15.57 18.20 2.77
CA LYS A 97 14.25 17.82 3.29
C LYS A 97 14.12 18.08 4.79
N ASP A 98 15.17 17.77 5.55
CA ASP A 98 15.26 18.03 6.97
C ASP A 98 16.74 18.31 7.32
N PRO A 99 17.07 19.50 7.86
CA PRO A 99 18.44 19.85 8.20
C PRO A 99 19.08 18.93 9.24
N VAL A 100 18.29 18.18 10.03
CA VAL A 100 18.82 17.16 10.95
C VAL A 100 19.54 16.04 10.18
N LEU A 101 19.18 15.80 8.93
CA LEU A 101 19.79 14.76 8.09
C LEU A 101 21.13 15.18 7.48
N GLU A 102 21.59 16.43 7.68
CA GLU A 102 22.91 16.90 7.25
C GLU A 102 24.03 16.03 7.82
N ILE A 103 23.82 15.45 9.01
CA ILE A 103 24.77 14.52 9.64
C ILE A 103 25.10 13.31 8.74
N ASN A 104 24.16 12.87 7.89
CA ASN A 104 24.36 11.74 6.98
C ASN A 104 25.17 12.12 5.72
N SER A 105 25.44 13.40 5.52
CA SER A 105 26.16 13.95 4.36
C SER A 105 27.52 14.56 4.75
N LEU A 106 27.94 14.41 6.01
CA LEU A 106 29.27 14.84 6.44
C LEU A 106 30.36 13.94 5.82
N PRO A 107 31.50 14.51 5.41
CA PRO A 107 32.60 13.77 4.80
C PRO A 107 33.32 12.83 5.78
#